data_AF-A0A2D9ZBR4-F1
#
_entry.id   AF-A0A2D9ZBR4-F1
#
_cell.length_a   1.000
_cell.length_b   1.000
_cell.length_c   1.000
_cell.angle_alpha   90.00
_cell.angle_beta   90.00
_cell.angle_gamma   90.00
#
_symmetry.space_group_name_H-M   'P 1'
#
loop_
_entity.id
_entity.type
_entity.pdbx_description
1 polymer ?
#
loop_
_entity_poly.entity_id
_entity_poly.type
_entity_poly.pdbx_seq_one_letter_code
_entity_poly.pdbx_strand_id
1 'polypeptide(L)'
;MYPTKQSTFSLLIGLLLATSVLHADEIPAPAAALLERNCVGCHDGSSKKGNLDLTSLAFDLEDHATQDRWIQIHDRIMKGEMPPKPNDLPESERALMVTALRRPLAAADRAKIATSGRGPMRRLNRIEFQQNLRDLLHLPHLDILDRL
;
A
#
# COMPACT_ATOMS: atom_id res chain seq x y z
N MET A 1 39.84 31.36 -56.92
CA MET A 1 40.32 29.98 -56.65
C MET A 1 41.12 30.05 -55.36
N TYR A 2 40.68 29.54 -54.21
CA TYR A 2 40.00 28.28 -53.91
C TYR A 2 38.91 28.45 -52.82
N PRO A 3 37.79 27.71 -52.88
CA PRO A 3 36.72 27.76 -51.88
C PRO A 3 36.98 26.80 -50.70
N THR A 4 36.75 27.27 -49.48
CA THR A 4 36.74 26.44 -48.26
C THR A 4 35.40 25.73 -48.09
N LYS A 5 35.50 24.41 -47.86
CA LYS A 5 34.41 23.45 -47.69
C LYS A 5 33.77 23.51 -46.30
N GLN A 6 32.46 23.29 -46.29
CA GLN A 6 31.66 22.40 -45.43
C GLN A 6 31.73 22.59 -43.90
N SER A 7 30.56 22.74 -43.27
CA SER A 7 29.88 21.60 -42.63
C SER A 7 28.60 22.08 -41.94
N THR A 8 27.44 21.69 -42.49
CA THR A 8 26.14 21.84 -41.84
C THR A 8 26.03 20.83 -40.71
N PHE A 9 26.29 21.27 -39.48
CA PHE A 9 26.00 20.50 -38.26
C PHE A 9 24.48 20.54 -38.01
N SER A 10 23.73 19.58 -38.55
CA SER A 10 22.35 19.32 -38.16
C SER A 10 22.34 18.73 -36.75
N LEU A 11 22.05 19.57 -35.76
CA LEU A 11 21.83 19.16 -34.38
C LEU A 11 20.40 18.58 -34.26
N LEU A 12 20.27 17.27 -34.46
CA LEU A 12 19.04 16.53 -34.12
C LEU A 12 18.96 16.40 -32.59
N ILE A 13 18.27 17.33 -31.95
CA ILE A 13 17.88 17.21 -30.53
C ILE A 13 16.75 16.18 -30.47
N GLY A 14 17.09 14.95 -30.07
CA GLY A 14 16.12 13.89 -29.77
C GLY A 14 15.35 14.24 -28.50
N LEU A 15 14.07 14.56 -28.66
CA LEU A 15 13.12 14.78 -27.58
C LEU A 15 12.80 13.42 -26.91
N LEU A 16 13.49 13.11 -25.80
CA LEU A 16 13.11 12.03 -24.89
C LEU A 16 11.83 12.43 -24.16
N LEU A 17 10.66 12.08 -24.71
CA LEU A 17 9.44 12.00 -23.92
C LEU A 17 9.59 10.80 -22.97
N ALA A 18 9.94 11.08 -21.71
CA ALA A 18 9.69 10.17 -20.62
C ALA A 18 8.17 10.06 -20.46
N THR A 19 7.57 9.02 -21.04
CA THR A 19 6.17 8.69 -20.80
C THR A 19 6.07 8.16 -19.37
N SER A 20 5.68 9.02 -18.45
CA SER A 20 5.26 8.61 -17.11
C SER A 20 4.02 7.74 -17.26
N VAL A 21 4.17 6.43 -17.21
CA VAL A 21 3.05 5.50 -17.14
C VAL A 21 2.48 5.64 -15.73
N LEU A 22 1.40 6.41 -15.60
CA LEU A 22 0.50 6.36 -14.45
C LEU A 22 0.01 4.92 -14.34
N HIS A 23 0.66 4.12 -13.48
CA HIS A 23 0.13 2.81 -13.13
C HIS A 23 -1.00 3.06 -12.14
N ALA A 24 -2.24 2.93 -12.59
CA ALA A 24 -3.31 2.60 -11.66
C ALA A 24 -2.95 1.22 -11.09
N ASP A 25 -2.83 1.12 -9.76
CA ASP A 25 -2.69 -0.17 -9.13
C ASP A 25 -3.96 -0.99 -9.46
N GLU A 26 -3.79 -2.11 -10.16
CA GLU A 26 -4.88 -3.03 -10.44
C GLU A 26 -4.92 -4.13 -9.38
N ILE A 27 -6.12 -4.57 -9.02
CA ILE A 27 -6.28 -5.75 -8.15
C ILE A 27 -5.60 -6.93 -8.85
N PRO A 28 -4.69 -7.67 -8.17
CA PRO A 28 -4.05 -8.83 -8.77
C PRO A 28 -5.09 -9.81 -9.31
N ALA A 29 -4.96 -10.24 -10.57
CA ALA A 29 -5.96 -11.04 -11.28
C ALA A 29 -6.51 -12.25 -10.48
N PRO A 30 -5.68 -13.03 -9.74
CA PRO A 30 -6.19 -14.12 -8.93
C PRO A 30 -7.12 -13.65 -7.79
N ALA A 31 -6.84 -12.51 -7.16
CA ALA A 31 -7.72 -11.92 -6.15
C ALA A 31 -8.98 -11.31 -6.79
N ALA A 32 -8.85 -10.61 -7.91
CA ALA A 32 -9.97 -9.97 -8.60
C ALA A 32 -11.08 -10.98 -8.96
N ALA A 33 -10.72 -12.11 -9.57
CA ALA A 33 -11.67 -13.15 -9.94
C ALA A 33 -12.38 -13.79 -8.74
N LEU A 34 -11.67 -13.94 -7.61
CA LEU A 34 -12.25 -14.48 -6.38
C LEU A 34 -13.14 -13.47 -5.65
N LEU A 35 -12.81 -12.18 -5.68
CA LEU A 35 -13.64 -11.12 -5.11
C LEU A 35 -14.97 -11.00 -5.86
N GLU A 36 -14.92 -11.04 -7.19
CA GLU A 36 -16.12 -11.01 -8.03
C GLU A 36 -17.06 -12.17 -7.69
N ARG A 37 -16.52 -13.39 -7.64
CA ARG A 37 -17.32 -14.59 -7.41
C ARG A 37 -17.87 -14.72 -5.99
N ASN A 38 -17.09 -14.35 -4.97
CA ASN A 38 -17.39 -14.71 -3.58
C ASN A 38 -17.70 -13.51 -2.67
N CYS A 39 -17.47 -12.27 -3.12
CA CYS A 39 -17.61 -11.08 -2.29
C CYS A 39 -18.63 -10.06 -2.84
N VAL A 40 -18.63 -9.81 -4.15
CA VAL A 40 -19.48 -8.77 -4.76
C VAL A 40 -20.98 -8.99 -4.48
N GLY A 41 -21.46 -10.24 -4.46
CA GLY A 41 -22.88 -10.52 -4.15
C GLY A 41 -23.36 -10.04 -2.77
N CYS A 42 -22.46 -9.73 -1.83
CA CYS A 42 -22.78 -9.10 -0.54
C CYS A 42 -22.29 -7.65 -0.42
N HIS A 43 -21.37 -7.24 -1.28
CA HIS A 43 -20.61 -6.00 -1.20
C HIS A 43 -20.66 -5.24 -2.52
N ASP A 44 -21.85 -5.15 -3.13
CA ASP A 44 -22.12 -4.32 -4.29
C ASP A 44 -22.83 -3.03 -3.90
N GLY A 45 -23.14 -2.19 -4.89
CA GLY A 45 -23.86 -0.93 -4.70
C GLY A 45 -25.26 -1.05 -4.07
N SER A 46 -25.84 -2.24 -4.06
CA SER A 46 -27.20 -2.48 -3.54
C SER A 46 -27.19 -3.05 -2.12
N SER A 47 -26.43 -4.12 -1.88
CA SER A 47 -26.36 -4.83 -0.62
C SER A 47 -25.49 -4.12 0.41
N LYS A 48 -24.34 -3.57 -0.03
CA LYS A 48 -23.37 -2.81 0.79
C LYS A 48 -23.15 -3.34 2.21
N LYS A 49 -23.10 -4.67 2.42
CA LYS A 49 -22.96 -5.23 3.78
C LYS A 49 -21.69 -4.70 4.43
N GLY A 50 -21.77 -4.35 5.72
CA GLY A 50 -20.63 -3.75 6.43
C GLY A 50 -20.15 -2.43 5.83
N ASN A 51 -21.05 -1.70 5.16
CA ASN A 51 -20.78 -0.43 4.48
C ASN A 51 -19.61 -0.53 3.47
N LEU A 52 -19.55 -1.66 2.75
CA LEU A 52 -18.53 -1.95 1.75
C LEU A 52 -19.19 -2.15 0.38
N ASP A 53 -18.72 -1.39 -0.60
CA ASP A 53 -19.08 -1.53 -2.00
C ASP A 53 -17.79 -1.74 -2.82
N LEU A 54 -17.53 -2.99 -3.21
CA LEU A 54 -16.36 -3.38 -3.98
C LEU A 54 -16.45 -2.92 -5.44
N THR A 55 -17.65 -2.59 -5.94
CA THR A 55 -17.84 -2.16 -7.34
C THR A 55 -17.42 -0.71 -7.57
N SER A 56 -17.42 0.10 -6.51
CA SER A 56 -16.98 1.50 -6.53
C SER A 56 -15.66 1.74 -5.78
N LEU A 57 -15.15 0.75 -5.06
CA LEU A 57 -13.86 0.84 -4.37
C LEU A 57 -12.71 0.66 -5.36
N ALA A 58 -12.01 1.76 -5.66
CA ALA A 58 -10.77 1.73 -6.43
C ALA A 58 -9.69 0.93 -5.71
N PHE A 59 -8.73 0.40 -6.47
CA PHE A 59 -7.51 -0.23 -5.91
C PHE A 59 -6.33 0.75 -5.91
N ASP A 60 -6.61 2.02 -5.61
CA ASP A 60 -5.59 3.06 -5.46
C ASP A 60 -4.95 2.96 -4.07
N LEU A 61 -3.78 2.34 -3.98
CA LEU A 61 -3.07 2.14 -2.71
C LEU A 61 -2.21 3.35 -2.30
N GLU A 62 -2.14 4.40 -3.14
CA GLU A 62 -1.50 5.66 -2.78
C GLU A 62 -2.43 6.51 -1.88
N ASP A 63 -3.75 6.41 -2.09
CA ASP A 63 -4.74 7.00 -1.21
C ASP A 63 -4.82 6.26 0.13
N HIS A 64 -4.63 7.00 1.23
CA HIS A 64 -4.57 6.44 2.58
C HIS A 64 -5.89 5.76 2.99
N ALA A 65 -7.03 6.36 2.66
CA ALA A 65 -8.33 5.83 3.06
C ALA A 65 -8.66 4.54 2.31
N THR A 66 -8.33 4.50 1.02
CA THR A 66 -8.47 3.33 0.15
C THR A 66 -7.53 2.21 0.58
N GLN A 67 -6.25 2.51 0.85
CA GLN A 67 -5.30 1.55 1.38
C GLN A 67 -5.78 0.92 2.69
N ASP A 68 -6.22 1.72 3.67
CA ASP A 68 -6.75 1.23 4.94
C ASP A 68 -7.96 0.33 4.75
N ARG A 69 -8.84 0.67 3.80
CA ARG A 69 -10.01 -0.14 3.48
C ARG A 69 -9.60 -1.50 2.93
N TRP A 70 -8.61 -1.56 2.05
CA TRP A 70 -8.09 -2.82 1.51
C TRP A 70 -7.32 -3.65 2.54
N ILE A 71 -6.60 -3.03 3.48
CA ILE A 71 -5.99 -3.73 4.62
C ILE A 71 -7.10 -4.39 5.45
N GLN A 72 -8.19 -3.66 5.73
CA GLN A 72 -9.30 -4.21 6.49
C GLN A 72 -9.96 -5.39 5.75
N ILE A 73 -10.16 -5.28 4.43
CA ILE A 73 -10.70 -6.38 3.60
C ILE A 73 -9.79 -7.61 3.69
N HIS A 74 -8.49 -7.44 3.46
CA HIS A 74 -7.48 -8.48 3.59
C HIS A 74 -7.56 -9.18 4.96
N ASP A 75 -7.63 -8.41 6.04
CA ASP A 75 -7.66 -8.95 7.40
C ASP A 75 -8.93 -9.73 7.70
N ARG A 76 -10.08 -9.28 7.20
CA ARG A 76 -11.36 -9.98 7.36
C ARG A 76 -11.39 -11.30 6.57
N ILE A 77 -10.81 -11.32 5.37
CA ILE A 77 -10.65 -12.56 4.57
C ILE A 77 -9.73 -13.53 5.29
N MET A 78 -8.59 -13.06 5.78
CA MET A 78 -7.60 -13.86 6.51
C MET A 78 -8.21 -14.48 7.78
N LYS A 79 -9.06 -13.75 8.50
CA LYS A 79 -9.73 -14.21 9.73
C LYS A 79 -10.90 -15.16 9.49
N GLY A 80 -11.26 -15.44 8.23
CA GLY A 80 -12.42 -16.29 7.92
C GLY A 80 -13.76 -15.59 8.09
N GLU A 81 -13.77 -14.27 8.31
CA GLU A 81 -15.01 -13.51 8.54
C GLU A 81 -15.70 -13.15 7.22
N MET A 82 -14.94 -13.11 6.13
CA MET A 82 -15.44 -12.89 4.77
C MET A 82 -14.99 -14.02 3.84
N PRO A 83 -15.93 -14.63 3.09
CA PRO A 83 -17.37 -14.68 3.35
C PRO A 83 -17.69 -15.43 4.67
N PRO A 84 -18.81 -15.12 5.36
CA PRO A 84 -19.12 -15.64 6.69
C PRO A 84 -19.49 -17.12 6.72
N LYS A 85 -19.86 -17.72 5.58
CA LYS A 85 -20.08 -19.16 5.50
C LYS A 85 -18.79 -19.84 5.04
N PRO A 86 -18.29 -20.86 5.77
CA PRO A 86 -17.02 -21.52 5.45
C PRO A 86 -16.94 -22.10 4.03
N ASN A 87 -18.07 -22.55 3.47
CA ASN A 87 -18.13 -23.16 2.14
C ASN A 87 -18.16 -22.14 0.99
N ASP A 88 -18.35 -20.85 1.27
CA ASP A 88 -18.41 -19.81 0.24
C ASP A 88 -17.01 -19.39 -0.24
N LEU A 89 -15.94 -19.78 0.48
CA LEU A 89 -14.56 -19.58 0.06
C LEU A 89 -13.66 -20.71 0.59
N PRO A 90 -13.28 -21.68 -0.26
CA PRO A 90 -12.36 -22.75 0.11
C PRO A 90 -11.04 -22.22 0.67
N GLU A 91 -10.43 -22.96 1.60
CA GLU A 91 -9.21 -22.51 2.28
C GLU A 91 -8.04 -22.22 1.33
N SER A 92 -7.90 -23.00 0.25
CA SER A 92 -6.89 -22.76 -0.78
C SER A 92 -7.09 -21.44 -1.52
N GLU A 93 -8.35 -21.06 -1.78
CA GLU A 93 -8.70 -19.81 -2.44
C GLU A 93 -8.54 -18.62 -1.50
N ARG A 94 -8.89 -18.79 -0.21
CA ARG A 94 -8.62 -17.81 0.84
C ARG A 94 -7.13 -17.51 0.94
N ALA A 95 -6.30 -18.55 1.05
CA ALA A 95 -4.84 -18.39 1.14
C ALA A 95 -4.26 -17.69 -0.09
N LEU A 96 -4.78 -18.01 -1.27
CA LEU A 96 -4.40 -17.36 -2.53
C LEU A 96 -4.79 -15.87 -2.52
N MET A 97 -6.01 -15.53 -2.13
CA MET A 97 -6.50 -14.14 -2.07
C MET A 97 -5.70 -13.31 -1.06
N VAL A 98 -5.48 -13.85 0.15
CA VAL A 98 -4.67 -13.22 1.20
C VAL A 98 -3.26 -12.96 0.68
N THR A 99 -2.62 -13.95 0.05
CA THR A 99 -1.27 -13.81 -0.49
C THR A 99 -1.21 -12.78 -1.62
N ALA A 100 -2.20 -12.80 -2.52
CA ALA A 100 -2.28 -11.90 -3.65
C ALA A 100 -2.46 -10.44 -3.20
N LEU A 101 -3.32 -10.17 -2.21
CA LEU A 101 -3.55 -8.82 -1.66
C LEU A 101 -2.39 -8.34 -0.77
N ARG A 102 -1.76 -9.23 0.00
CA ARG A 102 -0.66 -8.88 0.92
C ARG A 102 0.52 -8.25 0.19
N ARG A 103 0.87 -8.73 -1.01
CA ARG A 103 2.05 -8.25 -1.75
C ARG A 103 1.97 -6.76 -2.12
N PRO A 104 0.94 -6.27 -2.84
CA PRO A 104 0.80 -4.86 -3.17
C PRO A 104 0.58 -4.00 -1.91
N LEU A 105 -0.23 -4.45 -0.94
CA LEU A 105 -0.45 -3.71 0.31
C LEU A 105 0.86 -3.47 1.08
N ALA A 106 1.70 -4.50 1.22
CA ALA A 106 2.99 -4.37 1.87
C ALA A 106 4.00 -3.54 1.05
N ALA A 107 3.86 -3.51 -0.29
CA ALA A 107 4.68 -2.65 -1.13
C ALA A 107 4.31 -1.17 -0.96
N ALA A 108 3.01 -0.85 -0.98
CA ALA A 108 2.49 0.49 -0.72
C ALA A 108 2.88 0.99 0.67
N ASP A 109 2.76 0.17 1.71
CA ASP A 109 3.21 0.52 3.07
C ASP A 109 4.72 0.83 3.12
N ARG A 110 5.57 -0.01 2.51
CA ARG A 110 7.01 0.26 2.43
C ARG A 110 7.34 1.54 1.67
N ALA A 111 6.64 1.82 0.56
CA ALA A 111 6.83 3.04 -0.22
C ALA A 111 6.49 4.29 0.62
N LYS A 112 5.37 4.25 1.35
CA LYS A 112 4.96 5.31 2.27
C LYS A 112 5.95 5.51 3.42
N ILE A 113 6.49 4.42 4.00
CA ILE A 113 7.54 4.51 5.02
C ILE A 113 8.81 5.13 4.46
N ALA A 114 9.19 4.82 3.23
CA ALA A 114 10.38 5.38 2.59
C ALA A 114 10.26 6.89 2.34
N THR A 115 9.07 7.40 2.05
CA THR A 115 8.84 8.83 1.78
C THR A 115 8.54 9.64 3.04
N SER A 116 7.76 9.09 3.96
CA SER A 116 7.15 9.83 5.07
C SER A 116 7.66 9.39 6.45
N GLY A 117 8.53 8.38 6.50
CA GLY A 117 8.93 7.73 7.74
C GLY A 117 7.83 6.81 8.29
N ARG A 118 8.15 6.16 9.41
CA ARG A 118 7.26 5.17 10.04
C ARG A 118 6.20 5.86 10.92
N GLY A 119 5.25 6.52 10.27
CA GLY A 119 4.12 7.22 10.90
C GLY A 119 4.40 8.68 11.30
N PRO A 120 3.38 9.39 11.79
CA PRO A 120 3.54 10.79 12.17
C PRO A 120 4.53 10.92 13.33
N MET A 121 5.42 11.91 13.24
CA MET A 121 6.28 12.32 14.35
C MET A 121 5.41 12.75 15.53
N ARG A 122 5.35 11.92 16.57
CA ARG A 122 4.67 12.25 17.83
C ARG A 122 5.70 12.74 18.84
N ARG A 123 5.32 13.76 19.62
CA ARG A 123 6.13 14.21 20.76
C ARG A 123 6.11 13.11 21.83
N LEU A 124 7.29 12.61 22.19
CA LEU A 124 7.43 11.68 23.30
C LEU A 124 7.12 12.40 24.62
N ASN A 125 6.42 11.71 25.52
CA ASN A 125 6.35 12.13 26.91
C ASN A 125 7.68 11.81 27.64
N ARG A 126 7.87 12.33 28.86
CA ARG A 126 9.14 12.13 29.61
C ARG A 126 9.45 10.65 29.85
N ILE A 127 8.43 9.84 30.13
CA ILE A 127 8.56 8.41 30.37
C ILE A 127 9.01 7.71 29.08
N GLU A 128 8.32 7.98 27.97
CA GLU A 128 8.66 7.41 26.66
C GLU A 128 10.07 7.78 26.22
N PHE A 129 10.49 9.04 26.40
CA PHE A 129 11.84 9.49 26.07
C PHE A 129 12.90 8.76 26.89
N GLN A 130 12.69 8.62 28.21
CA GLN A 130 13.60 7.84 29.05
C GLN A 130 13.69 6.37 28.60
N GLN A 131 12.54 5.71 28.35
CA GLN A 131 12.54 4.32 27.89
C GLN A 131 13.28 4.18 26.56
N ASN A 132 13.07 5.11 25.62
CA ASN A 132 13.79 5.13 24.36
C ASN A 132 15.32 5.22 24.57
N LEU A 133 15.78 6.05 25.50
CA LEU A 133 17.20 6.14 25.84
C LEU A 133 17.74 4.88 26.53
N ARG A 134 16.95 4.25 27.42
CA ARG A 134 17.32 2.96 28.04
C ARG A 134 17.55 1.90 26.98
N ASP A 135 16.65 1.82 26.00
CA ASP A 135 16.71 0.85 24.91
C ASP A 135 17.87 1.17 23.95
N LEU A 136 17.99 2.42 23.50
CA LEU A 136 19.00 2.83 22.52
C LEU A 136 20.43 2.73 23.07
N LEU A 137 20.63 3.14 24.32
CA LEU A 137 21.94 3.19 24.97
C LEU A 137 22.24 1.94 25.79
N HIS A 138 21.31 0.98 25.86
CA HIS A 138 21.42 -0.23 26.68
C HIS A 138 21.67 0.06 28.16
N LEU A 139 20.99 1.08 28.71
CA LEU A 139 21.11 1.54 30.10
C LEU A 139 19.81 1.30 30.88
N PRO A 140 19.50 0.05 31.32
CA PRO A 140 18.20 -0.29 31.92
C PRO A 140 17.88 0.48 33.21
N HIS A 141 18.90 1.02 33.89
CA HIS A 141 18.77 1.76 35.14
C HIS A 141 18.85 3.29 34.98
N LEU A 142 18.87 3.83 33.75
CA LEU A 142 18.90 5.28 33.50
C LEU A 142 17.66 5.95 34.13
N ASP A 143 17.87 6.94 34.99
CA ASP A 143 16.79 7.75 35.59
C ASP A 143 17.05 9.24 35.38
N ILE A 144 16.24 9.84 34.52
CA ILE A 144 16.30 11.24 34.09
C ILE A 144 14.92 11.88 34.07
N LEU A 145 13.88 11.25 34.63
CA LEU A 145 12.51 11.76 34.56
C LEU A 145 12.41 13.19 35.10
N ASP A 146 13.12 13.48 36.18
CA ASP A 146 13.14 14.79 36.85
C ASP A 146 14.11 15.80 36.19
N ARG A 147 14.79 15.42 35.11
CA ARG A 147 15.77 16.24 34.38
C ARG A 147 15.29 16.67 32.99
N LEU A 148 14.10 16.24 32.58
CA LEU A 148 13.45 16.49 31.27
C LEU A 148 12.28 17.46 31.43
#